data_AF-F4QPZ3-F1
#
_entry.id   AF-F4QPZ3-F1
#
_cell.length_a   1.000
_cell.length_b   1.000
_cell.length_c   1.000
_cell.angle_alpha   90.00
_cell.angle_beta   90.00
_cell.angle_gamma   90.00
#
_symmetry.space_group_name_H-M   'P 1'
#
loop_
_entity.id
_entity.type
_entity.pdbx_description
1 polymer ?
#
loop_
_entity_poly.entity_id
_entity_poly.type
_entity_poly.pdbx_seq_one_letter_code
_entity_poly.pdbx_strand_id
1 'polypeptide(L)'
;MLNRRSCLAGLTGASMAVLGFAARAADPLLVYADGLQSGWWIGGWAKNTPQFPLEDQKPVQVNMEAWNVLTFQTGTPVDTTAYQTLTIVVHGGDEGKQEFQLSAKLGEKVVSQELTIKCQKGQWGRVDVPLRRMKIKGPIDTLFLQNKSADKMAPFYVNYVLFQ
;
A
#
# COMPACT_ATOMS: atom_id res chain seq x y z
N MET A 1 29.44 -21.21 -77.86
CA MET A 1 28.15 -20.50 -77.78
C MET A 1 27.78 -20.44 -76.30
N LEU A 2 28.19 -19.43 -75.52
CA LEU A 2 27.64 -18.07 -75.36
C LEU A 2 26.13 -18.02 -75.03
N ASN A 3 25.78 -17.77 -73.76
CA ASN A 3 24.95 -16.65 -73.21
C ASN A 3 24.15 -17.08 -71.96
N ARG A 4 24.48 -16.58 -70.76
CA ARG A 4 24.04 -15.33 -70.10
C ARG A 4 22.55 -15.29 -69.73
N ARG A 5 22.26 -15.19 -68.42
CA ARG A 5 21.56 -14.05 -67.78
C ARG A 5 21.52 -14.17 -66.24
N SER A 6 22.04 -13.13 -65.60
CA SER A 6 22.01 -12.83 -64.17
C SER A 6 20.70 -12.11 -63.78
N CYS A 7 20.30 -12.15 -62.51
CA CYS A 7 19.65 -11.06 -61.72
C CYS A 7 19.44 -11.56 -60.28
N LEU A 8 20.24 -11.15 -59.29
CA LEU A 8 20.12 -9.95 -58.42
C LEU A 8 19.04 -10.03 -57.32
N ALA A 9 19.56 -10.07 -56.08
CA ALA A 9 19.20 -9.29 -54.89
C ALA A 9 17.80 -9.39 -54.25
N GLY A 10 17.79 -9.52 -52.92
CA GLY A 10 16.60 -9.18 -52.12
C GLY A 10 16.68 -9.50 -50.63
N LEU A 11 17.20 -8.54 -49.87
CA LEU A 11 16.80 -8.20 -48.49
C LEU A 11 17.20 -9.14 -47.33
N THR A 12 18.31 -8.74 -46.72
CA THR A 12 18.56 -8.78 -45.28
C THR A 12 17.34 -8.34 -44.46
N GLY A 13 16.75 -9.26 -43.70
CA GLY A 13 15.86 -8.95 -42.59
C GLY A 13 16.57 -9.26 -41.27
N ALA A 14 17.31 -8.30 -40.73
CA ALA A 14 17.80 -8.40 -39.37
C ALA A 14 16.62 -8.21 -38.41
N SER A 15 16.08 -9.32 -37.90
CA SER A 15 15.08 -9.30 -36.84
C SER A 15 15.70 -8.73 -35.57
N MET A 16 15.41 -7.46 -35.29
CA MET A 16 15.78 -6.80 -34.05
C MET A 16 14.88 -7.36 -32.95
N ALA A 17 15.35 -8.38 -32.23
CA ALA A 17 14.69 -8.91 -31.05
C ALA A 17 14.76 -7.86 -29.94
N VAL A 18 13.68 -7.11 -29.74
CA VAL A 18 13.51 -6.26 -28.57
C VAL A 18 13.37 -7.19 -27.36
N LEU A 19 14.46 -7.40 -26.64
CA LEU A 19 14.44 -7.99 -25.30
C LEU A 19 13.75 -6.98 -24.37
N GLY A 20 12.43 -7.06 -24.29
CA GLY A 20 11.67 -6.38 -23.26
C GLY A 20 12.06 -6.99 -21.91
N PHE A 21 12.87 -6.29 -21.13
CA PHE A 21 13.00 -6.58 -19.71
C PHE A 21 11.65 -6.25 -19.07
N ALA A 22 10.80 -7.26 -18.91
CA ALA A 22 9.70 -7.16 -17.96
C ALA A 22 10.34 -6.98 -16.58
N ALA A 23 10.26 -5.77 -16.02
CA ALA A 23 10.64 -5.54 -14.64
C ALA A 23 9.88 -6.53 -13.77
N ARG A 24 10.59 -7.43 -13.10
CA ARG A 24 9.97 -8.37 -12.17
C ARG A 24 9.43 -7.52 -11.01
N ALA A 25 8.11 -7.58 -10.80
CA ALA A 25 7.48 -6.97 -9.63
C ALA A 25 8.20 -7.50 -8.38
N ALA A 26 8.48 -6.61 -7.43
CA ALA A 26 9.07 -7.03 -6.17
C ALA A 26 8.14 -8.00 -5.46
N ASP A 27 8.72 -8.89 -4.64
CA ASP A 27 7.92 -9.74 -3.77
C ASP A 27 7.12 -8.84 -2.81
N PRO A 28 5.82 -9.10 -2.61
CA PRO A 28 4.99 -8.25 -1.77
C PRO A 28 5.56 -8.08 -0.35
N LEU A 29 5.56 -6.85 0.15
CA LEU A 29 6.02 -6.53 1.49
C LEU A 29 4.85 -6.43 2.46
N LEU A 30 4.70 -7.45 3.29
CA LEU A 30 3.68 -7.51 4.32
C LEU A 30 4.10 -6.69 5.54
N VAL A 31 3.19 -5.86 6.04
CA VAL A 31 3.37 -4.99 7.21
C VAL A 31 2.60 -5.56 8.40
N TYR A 32 1.35 -5.94 8.17
CA TYR A 32 0.46 -6.51 9.17
C TYR A 32 -0.52 -7.49 8.52
N ALA A 33 -0.63 -8.71 9.05
CA ALA A 33 -1.75 -9.61 8.80
C ALA A 33 -1.88 -10.53 10.00
N ASP A 34 -2.95 -10.35 10.77
CA ASP A 34 -3.21 -11.06 12.03
C ASP A 34 -2.07 -10.96 13.07
N GLY A 35 -1.21 -9.96 12.89
CA GLY A 35 0.03 -9.75 13.62
C GLY A 35 1.00 -8.86 12.83
N LEU A 36 1.85 -8.15 13.56
CA LEU A 36 2.93 -7.35 12.99
C LEU A 36 3.99 -8.23 12.35
N GLN A 37 4.48 -7.82 11.18
CA GLN A 37 5.63 -8.46 10.55
C GLN A 37 6.95 -7.98 11.17
N SER A 38 7.99 -8.80 11.04
CA SER A 38 9.31 -8.49 11.58
C SER A 38 9.81 -7.12 11.10
N GLY A 39 10.34 -6.31 12.02
CA GLY A 39 10.84 -4.96 11.74
C GLY A 39 9.79 -3.85 11.78
N TRP A 40 8.51 -4.19 11.92
CA TRP A 40 7.42 -3.22 12.05
C TRP A 40 6.89 -3.11 13.48
N TRP A 41 6.44 -1.92 13.86
CA TRP A 41 5.67 -1.68 15.09
C TRP A 41 4.49 -0.76 14.85
N ILE A 42 3.54 -0.80 15.79
CA ILE A 42 2.42 0.15 15.84
C ILE A 42 2.80 1.29 16.78
N GLY A 43 2.57 2.52 16.34
CA GLY A 43 2.78 3.73 17.12
C GLY A 43 1.65 4.74 16.96
N GLY A 44 1.95 6.01 17.26
CA GLY A 44 0.97 7.08 17.29
C GLY A 44 0.34 7.25 18.67
N TRP A 45 -0.75 8.01 18.75
CA TRP A 45 -1.44 8.34 20.00
C TRP A 45 -2.93 7.95 19.99
N ALA A 46 -3.36 7.14 19.00
CA ALA A 46 -4.63 6.43 19.05
C ALA A 46 -4.56 5.24 20.00
N LYS A 47 -5.62 5.03 20.79
CA LYS A 47 -5.79 3.78 21.53
C LYS A 47 -5.96 2.64 20.54
N ASN A 48 -5.23 1.56 20.72
CA ASN A 48 -5.29 0.41 19.83
C ASN A 48 -5.08 -0.90 20.59
N THR A 49 -5.66 -1.98 20.04
CA THR A 49 -5.50 -3.35 20.52
C THR A 49 -5.12 -4.21 19.32
N PRO A 50 -3.81 -4.48 19.11
CA PRO A 50 -3.35 -5.38 18.06
C PRO A 50 -3.84 -6.81 18.30
N GLN A 51 -3.98 -7.58 17.21
CA GLN A 51 -4.43 -8.98 17.24
C GLN A 51 -5.77 -9.20 17.94
N PHE A 52 -6.67 -8.22 17.86
CA PHE A 52 -8.02 -8.31 18.43
C PHE A 52 -8.80 -9.43 17.73
N PRO A 53 -9.38 -10.39 18.46
CA PRO A 53 -10.14 -11.48 17.84
C PRO A 53 -11.45 -10.94 17.27
N LEU A 54 -11.56 -10.91 15.93
CA LEU A 54 -12.77 -10.52 15.22
C LEU A 54 -13.02 -11.53 14.09
N GLU A 55 -14.10 -12.31 14.23
CA GLU A 55 -14.43 -13.39 13.29
C GLU A 55 -13.26 -14.39 13.16
N ASP A 56 -12.77 -14.62 11.94
CA ASP A 56 -11.63 -15.47 11.62
C ASP A 56 -10.30 -14.71 11.52
N GLN A 57 -10.31 -13.39 11.78
CA GLN A 57 -9.15 -12.51 11.67
C GLN A 57 -8.71 -11.94 13.01
N LYS A 58 -7.47 -11.43 13.04
CA LYS A 58 -6.87 -10.76 14.21
C LYS A 58 -6.38 -9.34 13.84
N PRO A 59 -7.28 -8.42 13.46
CA PRO A 59 -6.92 -7.04 13.15
C PRO A 59 -6.30 -6.27 14.32
N VAL A 60 -5.83 -5.07 14.03
CA VAL A 60 -5.71 -4.01 15.04
C VAL A 60 -7.09 -3.38 15.23
N GLN A 61 -7.66 -3.46 16.43
CA GLN A 61 -8.79 -2.61 16.82
C GLN A 61 -8.27 -1.21 17.12
N VAL A 62 -8.93 -0.18 16.60
CA VAL A 62 -8.48 1.21 16.67
C VAL A 62 -9.59 2.09 17.22
N ASN A 63 -9.26 2.92 18.21
CA ASN A 63 -10.12 3.93 18.80
C ASN A 63 -9.46 5.30 18.66
N MET A 64 -10.03 6.16 17.81
CA MET A 64 -9.51 7.50 17.54
C MET A 64 -10.40 8.55 18.18
N GLU A 65 -9.83 9.35 19.10
CA GLU A 65 -10.37 10.64 19.47
C GLU A 65 -10.13 11.66 18.34
N ALA A 66 -10.57 12.89 18.55
CA ALA A 66 -10.26 14.02 17.68
C ALA A 66 -8.75 14.09 17.40
N TRP A 67 -8.38 14.22 16.12
CA TRP A 67 -6.98 14.39 15.69
C TRP A 67 -6.02 13.23 16.00
N ASN A 68 -6.53 12.10 16.50
CA ASN A 68 -5.71 10.93 16.82
C ASN A 68 -5.06 10.30 15.58
N VAL A 69 -3.95 9.60 15.83
CA VAL A 69 -3.16 8.93 14.80
C VAL A 69 -2.81 7.53 15.23
N LEU A 70 -2.98 6.58 14.31
CA LEU A 70 -2.37 5.25 14.32
C LEU A 70 -1.25 5.25 13.27
N THR A 71 -0.13 4.60 13.57
CA THR A 71 0.95 4.42 12.58
C THR A 71 1.41 2.98 12.52
N PHE A 72 1.84 2.55 11.33
CA PHE A 72 2.74 1.42 11.17
C PHE A 72 4.12 1.97 10.81
N GLN A 73 5.12 1.65 11.61
CA GLN A 73 6.47 2.22 11.49
C GLN A 73 7.50 1.10 11.33
N THR A 74 8.59 1.40 10.63
CA THR A 74 9.76 0.51 10.46
C THR A 74 11.05 1.28 10.69
N GLY A 75 12.08 0.60 11.21
CA GLY A 75 13.39 1.18 11.47
C GLY A 75 14.27 1.23 10.22
N THR A 76 13.91 0.45 9.20
CA THR A 76 14.57 0.45 7.89
C THR A 76 13.60 0.99 6.85
N PRO A 77 13.87 2.17 6.26
CA PRO A 77 12.98 2.72 5.25
C PRO A 77 12.77 1.78 4.07
N VAL A 78 11.51 1.67 3.64
CA VAL A 78 11.07 0.86 2.51
C VAL A 78 11.13 1.71 1.26
N ASP A 79 11.94 1.32 0.28
CA ASP A 79 11.86 1.90 -1.06
C ASP A 79 10.56 1.45 -1.74
N THR A 80 9.62 2.38 -1.89
CA THR A 80 8.31 2.06 -2.46
C THR A 80 8.30 2.02 -3.98
N THR A 81 9.40 2.36 -4.66
CA THR A 81 9.47 2.37 -6.13
C THR A 81 9.34 0.98 -6.74
N ALA A 82 9.54 -0.06 -5.92
CA ALA A 82 9.43 -1.45 -6.30
C ALA A 82 7.97 -1.99 -6.31
N TYR A 83 7.02 -1.21 -5.80
CA TYR A 83 5.60 -1.58 -5.66
C TYR A 83 4.67 -0.64 -6.42
N GLN A 84 3.45 -1.07 -6.69
CA GLN A 84 2.45 -0.28 -7.40
C GLN A 84 1.28 0.15 -6.50
N THR A 85 0.98 -0.66 -5.49
CA THR A 85 -0.23 -0.61 -4.68
C THR A 85 0.11 -0.81 -3.20
N LEU A 86 -0.56 -0.03 -2.35
CA LEU A 86 -0.70 -0.32 -0.93
C LEU A 86 -2.11 -0.88 -0.70
N THR A 87 -2.19 -2.12 -0.23
CA THR A 87 -3.45 -2.75 0.18
C THR A 87 -3.62 -2.57 1.68
N ILE A 88 -4.84 -2.22 2.09
CA ILE A 88 -5.29 -2.19 3.48
C ILE A 88 -6.68 -2.81 3.53
N VAL A 89 -6.92 -3.73 4.47
CA VAL A 89 -8.25 -4.24 4.76
C VAL A 89 -8.80 -3.55 6.00
N VAL A 90 -10.01 -3.00 5.92
CA VAL A 90 -10.65 -2.25 7.00
C VAL A 90 -12.03 -2.80 7.32
N HIS A 91 -12.46 -2.69 8.58
CA HIS A 91 -13.82 -3.04 9.01
C HIS A 91 -14.36 -1.95 9.94
N GLY A 92 -15.56 -1.42 9.67
CA GLY A 92 -16.12 -0.26 10.38
C GLY A 92 -16.77 -0.56 11.73
N GLY A 93 -16.69 -1.81 12.20
CA GLY A 93 -17.36 -2.24 13.43
C GLY A 93 -18.88 -2.07 13.34
N ASP A 94 -19.53 -1.95 14.49
CA ASP A 94 -21.00 -1.93 14.57
C ASP A 94 -21.62 -0.63 14.04
N GLU A 95 -20.87 0.47 14.04
CA GLU A 95 -21.35 1.80 13.66
C GLU A 95 -21.09 2.12 12.18
N GLY A 96 -19.93 1.75 11.66
CA GLY A 96 -19.44 2.21 10.36
C GLY A 96 -19.21 3.73 10.29
N LYS A 97 -19.01 4.24 9.06
CA LYS A 97 -18.79 5.67 8.73
C LYS A 97 -17.48 6.28 9.24
N GLN A 98 -16.61 5.51 9.89
CA GLN A 98 -15.27 5.99 10.23
C GLN A 98 -14.52 6.36 8.96
N GLU A 99 -13.85 7.51 9.00
CA GLU A 99 -13.12 8.07 7.87
C GLU A 99 -11.75 8.58 8.35
N PHE A 100 -10.65 7.96 7.91
CA PHE A 100 -9.31 8.44 8.25
C PHE A 100 -8.55 8.86 7.00
N GLN A 101 -7.61 9.79 7.18
CA GLN A 101 -6.64 10.15 6.16
C GLN A 101 -5.44 9.21 6.23
N LEU A 102 -5.09 8.62 5.09
CA LEU A 102 -3.91 7.81 4.89
C LEU A 102 -2.81 8.65 4.24
N SER A 103 -1.63 8.68 4.86
CA SER A 103 -0.43 9.27 4.29
C SER A 103 0.82 8.46 4.65
N ALA A 104 1.96 8.82 4.06
CA ALA A 104 3.25 8.22 4.35
C ALA A 104 4.29 9.28 4.72
N LYS A 105 5.19 8.93 5.64
CA LYS A 105 6.31 9.77 6.08
C LYS A 105 7.66 9.08 5.85
N LEU A 106 8.69 9.91 5.78
CA LEU A 106 10.09 9.54 5.96
C LEU A 106 10.66 10.46 7.05
N GLY A 107 10.94 9.89 8.22
CA GLY A 107 11.14 10.63 9.45
C GLY A 107 9.94 11.55 9.72
N GLU A 108 10.21 12.84 9.96
CA GLU A 108 9.16 13.81 10.22
C GLU A 108 8.48 14.37 8.96
N LYS A 109 9.02 14.11 7.77
CA LYS A 109 8.50 14.67 6.53
C LYS A 109 7.38 13.81 5.97
N VAL A 110 6.22 14.42 5.73
CA VAL A 110 5.18 13.81 4.89
C VAL A 110 5.67 13.78 3.45
N VAL A 111 5.72 12.58 2.86
CA VAL A 111 6.23 12.32 1.50
C VAL A 111 5.15 11.81 0.53
N SER A 112 3.90 11.85 0.97
CA SER A 112 2.74 11.48 0.16
C SER A 112 1.68 12.58 0.13
N GLN A 113 0.80 12.51 -0.86
CA GLN A 113 -0.52 13.08 -0.79
C GLN A 113 -1.40 12.24 0.15
N GLU A 114 -2.26 12.91 0.92
CA GLU A 114 -3.24 12.25 1.80
C GLU A 114 -4.40 11.67 0.96
N LEU A 115 -4.92 10.52 1.39
CA LEU A 115 -6.11 9.90 0.80
C LEU A 115 -7.11 9.52 1.89
N THR A 116 -8.37 9.90 1.67
CA THR A 116 -9.48 9.51 2.51
C THR A 116 -9.81 8.03 2.36
N ILE A 117 -9.81 7.29 3.47
CA ILE A 117 -10.29 5.91 3.55
C ILE A 117 -11.56 5.86 4.40
N LYS A 118 -12.59 5.17 3.91
CA LYS A 118 -13.90 5.03 4.56
C LYS A 118 -14.16 3.60 4.96
N CYS A 119 -14.64 3.39 6.18
CA CYS A 119 -15.00 2.08 6.69
C CYS A 119 -16.50 1.81 6.51
N GLN A 120 -16.84 0.60 6.08
CA GLN A 120 -18.22 0.12 5.96
C GLN A 120 -18.67 -0.55 7.26
N LYS A 121 -19.94 -0.35 7.62
CA LYS A 121 -20.53 -0.94 8.83
C LYS A 121 -20.57 -2.47 8.72
N GLY A 122 -20.04 -3.15 9.73
CA GLY A 122 -20.16 -4.60 9.89
C GLY A 122 -19.60 -5.45 8.74
N GLN A 123 -18.69 -4.89 7.92
CA GLN A 123 -18.16 -5.55 6.74
C GLN A 123 -16.68 -5.24 6.55
N TRP A 124 -15.93 -6.26 6.13
CA TRP A 124 -14.55 -6.12 5.65
C TRP A 124 -14.55 -5.46 4.27
N GLY A 125 -13.79 -4.38 4.14
CA GLY A 125 -13.53 -3.69 2.89
C GLY A 125 -12.05 -3.75 2.55
N ARG A 126 -11.72 -4.30 1.38
CA ARG A 126 -10.38 -4.22 0.80
C ARG A 126 -10.19 -2.87 0.10
N VAL A 127 -9.14 -2.15 0.48
CA VAL A 127 -8.77 -0.87 -0.10
C VAL A 127 -7.42 -1.02 -0.80
N ASP A 128 -7.44 -1.01 -2.13
CA ASP A 128 -6.23 -1.01 -2.95
C ASP A 128 -5.92 0.41 -3.39
N VAL A 129 -4.85 0.97 -2.83
CA VAL A 129 -4.40 2.34 -3.07
C VAL A 129 -3.22 2.33 -4.04
N PRO A 130 -3.39 2.81 -5.29
CA PRO A 130 -2.26 2.97 -6.18
C PRO A 130 -1.28 4.00 -5.61
N LEU A 131 -0.02 3.62 -5.40
CA LEU A 131 1.01 4.48 -4.80
C LEU A 131 1.22 5.78 -5.59
N ARG A 132 1.01 5.72 -6.92
CA ARG A 132 1.01 6.90 -7.79
C ARG A 132 -0.03 7.96 -7.39
N ARG A 133 -1.20 7.56 -6.87
CA ARG A 133 -2.24 8.49 -6.38
C ARG A 133 -1.82 9.18 -5.09
N MET A 134 -1.04 8.47 -4.26
CA MET A 134 -0.38 9.03 -3.09
C MET A 134 0.86 9.86 -3.45
N LYS A 135 1.27 9.94 -4.72
CA LYS A 135 2.46 10.68 -5.19
C LYS A 135 3.77 10.30 -4.46
N ILE A 136 3.86 9.08 -3.94
CA ILE A 136 5.09 8.57 -3.31
C ILE A 136 6.09 8.24 -4.43
N LYS A 137 7.35 8.68 -4.27
CA LYS A 137 8.41 8.55 -5.29
C LYS A 137 9.72 7.96 -4.75
N GLY A 138 9.74 7.49 -3.51
CA GLY A 138 10.96 7.08 -2.84
C GLY A 138 10.65 6.44 -1.50
N PRO A 139 11.63 6.38 -0.58
CA PRO A 139 11.48 5.60 0.63
C PRO A 139 10.49 6.23 1.61
N ILE A 140 9.86 5.35 2.39
CA ILE A 140 9.02 5.70 3.54
C ILE A 140 9.46 4.86 4.75
N ASP A 141 9.21 5.34 5.96
CA ASP A 141 9.36 4.55 7.18
C ASP A 141 8.07 4.45 8.00
N THR A 142 7.05 5.22 7.62
CA THR A 142 5.80 5.34 8.38
C THR A 142 4.60 5.39 7.46
N LEU A 143 3.64 4.49 7.68
CA LEU A 143 2.25 4.66 7.26
C LEU A 143 1.47 5.36 8.37
N PHE A 144 0.74 6.41 8.02
CA PHE A 144 0.13 7.34 8.95
C PHE A 144 -1.38 7.41 8.71
N LEU A 145 -2.17 6.93 9.66
CA LEU A 145 -3.63 6.90 9.60
C LEU A 145 -4.15 7.90 10.63
N GLN A 146 -4.77 8.99 10.17
CA GLN A 146 -5.16 10.10 11.01
C GLN A 146 -6.66 10.38 10.95
N ASN A 147 -7.29 10.55 12.11
CA ASN A 147 -8.56 11.26 12.21
C ASN A 147 -8.30 12.76 12.00
N LYS A 148 -8.92 13.38 10.98
CA LYS A 148 -8.79 14.82 10.70
C LYS A 148 -10.04 15.62 11.09
N SER A 149 -10.85 15.11 12.01
CA SER A 149 -12.01 15.81 12.54
C SER A 149 -11.88 16.08 14.04
N ALA A 150 -12.76 16.96 14.52
CA ALA A 150 -12.94 17.23 15.94
C ALA A 150 -13.78 16.14 16.65
N ASP A 151 -14.36 15.21 15.89
CA ASP A 151 -15.20 14.16 16.42
C ASP A 151 -14.38 12.90 16.70
N LYS A 152 -14.74 12.17 17.75
CA LYS A 152 -14.21 10.82 17.97
C LYS A 152 -14.84 9.83 16.99
N MET A 153 -14.11 8.76 16.68
CA MET A 153 -14.59 7.64 15.90
C MET A 153 -14.96 6.48 16.83
N ALA A 154 -16.08 5.82 16.53
CA ALA A 154 -16.36 4.50 17.07
C ALA A 154 -15.27 3.49 16.65
N PRO A 155 -15.05 2.40 17.40
CA PRO A 155 -14.04 1.41 17.08
C PRO A 155 -14.13 0.93 15.62
N PHE A 156 -12.98 0.88 14.95
CA PHE A 156 -12.83 0.26 13.64
C PHE A 156 -11.59 -0.64 13.64
N TYR A 157 -11.41 -1.41 12.58
CA TYR A 157 -10.39 -2.45 12.53
C TYR A 157 -9.56 -2.31 11.26
N VAL A 158 -8.26 -2.55 11.39
CA VAL A 158 -7.30 -2.55 10.27
C VAL A 158 -6.58 -3.88 10.25
N ASN A 159 -6.56 -4.54 9.10
CA ASN A 159 -5.82 -5.77 8.85
C ASN A 159 -5.17 -5.75 7.46
N TYR A 160 -4.35 -6.76 7.17
CA TYR A 160 -3.77 -7.04 5.85
C TYR A 160 -3.19 -5.79 5.15
N VAL A 161 -2.18 -5.19 5.78
CA VAL A 161 -1.42 -4.04 5.27
C VAL A 161 -0.23 -4.56 4.46
N LEU A 162 -0.19 -4.26 3.16
CA LEU A 162 0.71 -4.89 2.20
C LEU A 162 1.11 -3.93 1.07
N PHE A 163 2.40 -3.87 0.72
CA PHE A 163 2.86 -3.27 -0.54
C PHE A 163 3.03 -4.34 -1.62
N GLN A 164 2.57 -4.06 -2.84
CA GLN A 164 2.66 -4.98 -4.01
C GLN A 164 2.66 -4.25 -5.35
#